data_AF-A0A1B8Y4K0-F1
#
_entry.id   AF-A0A1B8Y4K0-F1
#
_cell.length_a   1.000
_cell.length_b   1.000
_cell.length_c   1.000
_cell.angle_alpha   90.00
_cell.angle_beta   90.00
_cell.angle_gamma   90.00
#
_symmetry.space_group_name_H-M   'P 1'
#
loop_
_entity.id
_entity.type
_entity.pdbx_description
1 polymer ?
#
loop_
_entity_poly.entity_id
_entity_poly.type
_entity_poly.pdbx_seq_one_letter_code
_entity_poly.pdbx_strand_id
1 'polypeptide(L)'
;MKYYCCNDAICICASCCLIGEHKGHKVEALGNSSEQEKEKLGHVLEQLISRRDIADKRVQRLVEQRRGVAGETERVTARFRGIREQLEALEAKVLLGISIEGLNGRRLQASMLLDINSAANGVAASWDKKTASYSLRNQGRPKTPTRFKLYQALSSSSFSLGRHYWDVEVSESGYWRLGVAYPSIDRKGDHSWFGYNEKSWCLCREDTIYTVIHNSQLTNLPHKPTFPRIRISLDYEAGRLSFFEMSEPIRHLHTFTATFTESGDNY
;
A
#
# COMPACT_ATOMS: atom_id res chain seq x y z
N MET A 1 50.39 67.17 -13.52
CA MET A 1 49.17 66.50 -14.05
C MET A 1 49.45 65.02 -14.23
N LYS A 2 48.48 64.14 -13.93
CA LYS A 2 48.54 62.69 -14.18
C LYS A 2 47.75 62.37 -15.46
N TYR A 3 48.29 61.53 -16.32
CA TYR A 3 47.70 61.14 -17.60
C TYR A 3 47.48 59.63 -17.69
N TYR A 4 46.63 59.18 -18.59
CA TYR A 4 46.37 57.77 -18.87
C TYR A 4 46.73 57.45 -20.31
N CYS A 5 47.58 56.44 -20.51
CA CYS A 5 47.92 55.94 -21.84
C CYS A 5 46.91 54.87 -22.26
N CYS A 6 46.11 55.15 -23.29
CA CYS A 6 45.05 54.26 -23.75
C CYS A 6 45.60 53.02 -24.48
N ASN A 7 46.81 53.10 -25.03
CA ASN A 7 47.48 51.99 -25.72
C ASN A 7 47.97 50.93 -24.73
N ASP A 8 48.55 51.36 -23.61
CA ASP A 8 49.21 50.49 -22.64
C ASP A 8 48.36 50.28 -21.36
N ALA A 9 47.22 50.96 -21.26
CA ALA A 9 46.29 50.91 -20.13
C ALA A 9 46.91 51.23 -18.76
N ILE A 10 47.85 52.19 -18.70
CA ILE A 10 48.56 52.59 -17.48
C ILE A 10 48.53 54.10 -17.23
N CYS A 11 48.65 54.47 -15.95
CA CYS A 11 48.82 55.86 -15.51
C CYS A 11 50.26 56.33 -15.69
N ILE A 12 50.45 57.47 -16.35
CA ILE A 12 51.77 58.03 -16.67
C ILE A 12 51.88 59.51 -16.27
N CYS A 13 53.11 60.02 -16.12
CA CYS A 13 53.38 61.42 -15.83
C CYS A 13 53.63 62.24 -17.11
N ALA A 14 53.63 63.57 -17.02
CA ALA A 14 53.83 64.46 -18.16
C ALA A 14 55.14 64.19 -18.95
N SER A 15 56.22 63.84 -18.25
CA SER A 15 57.52 63.56 -18.87
C SER A 15 57.50 62.29 -19.73
N CYS A 16 56.75 61.26 -19.32
CA CYS A 16 56.57 60.02 -20.08
C CYS A 16 55.89 60.27 -21.44
N CYS A 17 54.99 61.26 -21.52
CA CYS A 17 54.27 61.61 -22.75
C CYS A 17 55.12 62.43 -23.74
N LEU A 18 55.96 63.32 -23.22
CA LEU A 18 56.66 64.32 -24.04
C LEU A 18 57.99 63.81 -24.59
N ILE A 19 58.73 63.06 -23.77
CA ILE A 19 60.10 62.62 -24.07
C ILE A 19 60.39 61.15 -23.71
N GLY A 20 59.43 60.45 -23.09
CA GLY A 20 59.58 59.04 -22.69
C GLY A 20 58.99 58.04 -23.68
N GLU A 21 58.87 56.79 -23.25
CA GLU A 21 58.46 55.66 -24.11
C GLU A 21 57.00 55.74 -24.61
N HIS A 22 56.17 56.60 -24.04
CA HIS A 22 54.77 56.78 -24.46
C HIS A 22 54.60 57.97 -25.45
N LYS A 23 55.71 58.45 -26.02
CA LYS A 23 55.69 59.54 -27.01
C LYS A 23 54.99 59.07 -28.28
N GLY A 24 53.89 59.74 -28.65
CA GLY A 24 53.06 59.39 -29.80
C GLY A 24 51.94 58.38 -29.49
N HIS A 25 51.85 57.86 -28.26
CA HIS A 25 50.71 57.07 -27.83
C HIS A 25 49.48 57.95 -27.61
N LYS A 26 48.28 57.37 -27.68
CA LYS A 26 47.06 58.09 -27.36
C LYS A 26 46.99 58.25 -25.84
N VAL A 27 47.15 59.49 -25.39
CA VAL A 27 47.17 59.83 -23.96
C VAL A 27 46.03 60.80 -23.67
N GLU A 28 45.25 60.48 -22.63
CA GLU A 28 44.15 61.31 -22.16
C GLU A 28 44.42 61.76 -20.72
N ALA A 29 43.77 62.84 -20.27
CA ALA A 29 43.85 63.22 -18.86
C ALA A 29 43.24 62.09 -18.02
N LEU A 30 43.92 61.69 -16.94
CA LEU A 30 43.47 60.57 -16.09
C LEU A 30 42.06 60.80 -15.54
N GLY A 31 41.70 62.07 -15.24
CA GLY A 31 40.35 62.46 -14.84
C GLY A 31 39.31 62.09 -15.90
N ASN A 32 39.56 62.40 -17.17
CA ASN A 32 38.63 62.13 -18.27
C ASN A 32 38.43 60.64 -18.51
N SER A 33 39.50 59.84 -18.47
CA SER A 33 39.42 58.38 -18.61
C SER A 33 38.66 57.73 -17.44
N SER A 34 38.90 58.20 -16.20
CA SER A 34 38.15 57.75 -15.02
C SER A 34 36.67 58.13 -15.09
N GLU A 35 36.34 59.33 -15.59
CA GLU A 35 34.96 59.78 -15.76
C GLU A 35 34.22 58.89 -16.77
N GLN A 36 34.86 58.58 -17.91
CA GLN A 36 34.25 57.78 -18.97
C GLN A 36 34.01 56.31 -18.55
N GLU A 37 34.88 55.72 -17.73
CA GLU A 37 34.62 54.40 -17.15
C GLU A 37 33.51 54.41 -16.10
N LYS A 38 33.44 55.47 -15.27
CA LYS A 38 32.34 55.65 -14.33
C LYS A 38 30.99 55.79 -15.04
N GLU A 39 30.93 56.52 -16.15
CA GLU A 39 29.72 56.63 -16.98
C GLU A 39 29.30 55.27 -17.56
N LYS A 40 30.24 54.50 -18.11
CA LYS A 40 29.96 53.14 -18.62
C LYS A 40 29.44 52.20 -17.53
N LEU A 41 30.10 52.21 -16.36
CA LEU A 41 29.68 51.42 -15.20
C LEU A 41 28.31 51.87 -14.68
N GLY A 42 28.04 53.17 -14.67
CA GLY A 42 26.74 53.74 -14.32
C GLY A 42 25.63 53.21 -15.22
N HIS A 43 25.84 53.22 -16.54
CA HIS A 43 24.87 52.68 -17.50
C HIS A 43 24.64 51.17 -17.33
N VAL A 44 25.70 50.38 -17.10
CA VAL A 44 25.56 48.94 -16.81
C VAL A 44 24.79 48.71 -15.51
N LEU A 45 25.06 49.51 -14.47
CA LEU A 45 24.38 49.44 -13.19
C LEU A 45 22.87 49.74 -13.34
N GLU A 46 22.50 50.78 -14.09
CA GLU A 46 21.10 51.10 -14.39
C GLU A 46 20.39 49.96 -15.12
N GLN A 47 21.05 49.36 -16.12
CA GLN A 47 20.51 48.19 -16.82
C GLN A 47 20.28 47.00 -15.89
N LEU A 48 21.23 46.73 -14.98
CA LEU A 48 21.11 45.64 -14.02
C LEU A 48 20.00 45.89 -13.00
N ILE A 49 19.84 47.12 -12.52
CA ILE A 49 18.74 47.52 -11.63
C ILE A 49 17.40 47.29 -12.33
N SER A 50 17.26 47.76 -13.57
CA SER A 50 16.04 47.56 -14.35
C SER A 50 15.72 46.08 -14.58
N ARG A 51 16.73 45.25 -14.91
CA ARG A 51 16.55 43.80 -15.07
C ARG A 51 16.17 43.09 -13.78
N ARG A 52 16.76 43.50 -12.64
CA ARG A 52 16.38 43.01 -11.31
C ARG A 52 14.92 43.32 -11.02
N ASP A 53 14.49 44.56 -11.23
CA ASP A 53 13.11 44.99 -10.96
C ASP A 53 12.09 44.22 -11.81
N ILE A 54 12.43 43.90 -13.07
CA ILE A 54 11.60 43.06 -13.94
C ILE A 54 11.54 41.62 -13.41
N ALA A 55 12.68 41.05 -13.00
CA ALA A 55 12.74 39.70 -12.45
C ALA A 55 11.92 39.61 -11.15
N ASP A 56 12.03 40.59 -10.26
CA ASP A 56 11.29 40.63 -9.00
C ASP A 56 9.78 40.70 -9.24
N LYS A 57 9.31 41.53 -10.19
CA LYS A 57 7.90 41.57 -10.61
C LYS A 57 7.41 40.25 -11.20
N ARG A 58 8.28 39.47 -11.85
CA ARG A 58 7.92 38.13 -12.37
C ARG A 58 7.84 37.12 -11.23
N VAL A 59 8.79 37.13 -10.30
CA VAL A 59 8.77 36.28 -9.11
C VAL A 59 7.51 36.54 -8.28
N GLN A 60 7.16 37.80 -8.05
CA GLN A 60 5.97 38.17 -7.28
C GLN A 60 4.68 37.61 -7.89
N ARG A 61 4.51 37.73 -9.22
CA ARG A 61 3.37 37.12 -9.93
C ARG A 61 3.32 35.59 -9.80
N LEU A 62 4.46 34.92 -9.90
CA LEU A 62 4.54 33.46 -9.74
C LEU A 62 4.20 33.02 -8.31
N VAL A 63 4.62 33.79 -7.31
CA VAL A 63 4.28 33.54 -5.89
C VAL A 63 2.76 33.67 -5.66
N GLU A 64 2.13 34.69 -6.22
CA GLU A 64 0.67 34.88 -6.14
C GLU A 64 -0.09 33.75 -6.85
N GLN A 65 0.32 33.36 -8.05
CA GLN A 65 -0.28 32.24 -8.77
C GLN A 65 -0.13 30.92 -8.00
N ARG A 66 1.05 30.66 -7.41
CA ARG A 66 1.29 29.47 -6.58
C ARG A 66 0.40 29.46 -5.34
N ARG A 67 0.17 30.61 -4.69
CA ARG A 67 -0.77 30.73 -3.57
C ARG A 67 -2.21 30.39 -3.99
N GLY A 68 -2.64 30.87 -5.17
CA GLY A 68 -3.95 30.52 -5.72
C GLY A 68 -4.13 29.03 -5.97
N VAL A 69 -3.14 28.39 -6.61
CA VAL A 69 -3.14 26.93 -6.87
C VAL A 69 -3.13 26.13 -5.57
N ALA A 70 -2.34 26.54 -4.58
CA ALA A 70 -2.30 25.89 -3.28
C ALA A 70 -3.66 25.96 -2.57
N GLY A 71 -4.32 27.13 -2.58
CA GLY A 71 -5.65 27.30 -2.00
C GLY A 71 -6.71 26.43 -2.69
N GLU A 72 -6.68 26.33 -4.02
CA GLU A 72 -7.62 25.47 -4.74
C GLU A 72 -7.35 23.97 -4.46
N THR A 73 -6.08 23.57 -4.36
CA THR A 73 -5.70 22.20 -3.98
C THR A 73 -6.22 21.85 -2.58
N GLU A 74 -6.12 22.77 -1.62
CA GLU A 74 -6.65 22.58 -0.27
C GLU A 74 -8.18 22.46 -0.27
N ARG A 75 -8.88 23.28 -1.05
CA ARG A 75 -10.34 23.20 -1.20
C ARG A 75 -10.79 21.87 -1.81
N VAL A 76 -10.11 21.41 -2.87
CA VAL A 76 -10.41 20.14 -3.53
C VAL A 76 -10.16 18.97 -2.58
N THR A 77 -9.02 18.94 -1.90
CA THR A 77 -8.70 17.88 -0.94
C THR A 77 -9.64 17.85 0.26
N ALA A 78 -10.05 19.01 0.79
CA ALA A 78 -11.06 19.09 1.84
C ALA A 78 -12.42 18.55 1.37
N ARG A 79 -12.83 18.84 0.13
CA ARG A 79 -14.06 18.29 -0.45
C ARG A 79 -14.01 16.78 -0.60
N PHE A 80 -12.92 16.23 -1.12
CA PHE A 80 -12.74 14.77 -1.20
C PHE A 80 -12.73 14.10 0.18
N ARG A 81 -12.11 14.73 1.18
CA ARG A 81 -12.13 14.25 2.56
C ARG A 81 -13.56 14.18 3.11
N GLY A 82 -14.34 15.25 2.94
CA GLY A 82 -15.75 15.28 3.37
C GLY A 82 -16.60 14.24 2.66
N ILE A 83 -16.38 14.01 1.36
CA ILE A 83 -17.06 12.93 0.61
C ILE A 83 -16.70 11.56 1.20
N ARG A 84 -15.42 11.32 1.52
CA ARG A 84 -14.97 10.06 2.12
C ARG A 84 -15.59 9.85 3.50
N GLU A 85 -15.58 10.87 4.37
CA GLU A 85 -16.22 10.82 5.69
C GLU A 85 -17.73 10.55 5.57
N GLN A 86 -18.40 11.16 4.59
CA GLN A 86 -19.81 10.89 4.31
C GLN A 86 -20.04 9.47 3.79
N LEU A 87 -19.14 8.94 2.97
CA LEU A 87 -19.21 7.56 2.47
C LEU A 87 -19.03 6.55 3.60
N GLU A 88 -18.03 6.74 4.45
CA GLU A 88 -17.78 5.93 5.65
C GLU A 88 -18.96 6.00 6.63
N ALA A 89 -19.52 7.21 6.85
CA ALA A 89 -20.70 7.38 7.69
C ALA A 89 -21.96 6.73 7.10
N LEU A 90 -22.13 6.77 5.77
CA LEU A 90 -23.24 6.11 5.08
C LEU A 90 -23.09 4.59 5.13
N GLU A 91 -21.89 4.07 4.92
CA GLU A 91 -21.56 2.65 5.07
C GLU A 91 -21.83 2.18 6.49
N ALA A 92 -21.34 2.91 7.51
CA ALA A 92 -21.63 2.61 8.90
C ALA A 92 -23.15 2.64 9.19
N LYS A 93 -23.90 3.58 8.62
CA LYS A 93 -25.36 3.64 8.74
C LYS A 93 -26.08 2.50 8.02
N VAL A 94 -25.59 2.05 6.87
CA VAL A 94 -26.12 0.87 6.17
C VAL A 94 -25.86 -0.39 7.00
N LEU A 95 -24.65 -0.55 7.54
CA LEU A 95 -24.29 -1.66 8.42
C LEU A 95 -25.10 -1.63 9.73
N LEU A 96 -25.34 -0.45 10.31
CA LEU A 96 -26.18 -0.26 11.50
C LEU A 96 -27.68 -0.42 11.21
N GLY A 97 -28.15 0.00 10.04
CA GLY A 97 -29.55 -0.16 9.61
C GLY A 97 -29.89 -1.62 9.33
N ILE A 98 -28.96 -2.35 8.71
CA ILE A 98 -29.01 -3.81 8.61
C ILE A 98 -28.98 -4.45 10.01
N SER A 99 -28.28 -3.84 10.97
CA SER A 99 -28.22 -4.32 12.36
C SER A 99 -29.50 -4.04 13.15
N ILE A 100 -30.23 -2.94 12.95
CA ILE A 100 -31.42 -2.62 13.76
C ILE A 100 -32.68 -3.36 13.26
N GLU A 101 -32.81 -3.61 11.96
CA GLU A 101 -33.92 -4.43 11.42
C GLU A 101 -33.58 -5.93 11.30
N GLY A 102 -32.30 -6.30 11.46
CA GLY A 102 -31.79 -7.67 11.34
C GLY A 102 -31.60 -8.43 12.65
N LEU A 103 -32.03 -7.89 13.80
CA LEU A 103 -31.97 -8.53 15.13
C LEU A 103 -32.99 -9.67 15.26
N ASN A 104 -32.87 -10.68 14.39
CA ASN A 104 -33.25 -12.06 14.64
C ASN A 104 -32.52 -12.96 13.63
N GLY A 105 -31.21 -13.15 13.82
CA GLY A 105 -30.53 -14.40 13.44
C GLY A 105 -30.23 -14.65 11.97
N ARG A 106 -29.95 -13.64 11.13
CA ARG A 106 -29.47 -13.90 9.76
C ARG A 106 -28.05 -14.49 9.79
N ARG A 107 -27.99 -15.82 9.66
CA ARG A 107 -26.77 -16.54 9.25
C ARG A 107 -26.58 -16.27 7.76
N LEU A 108 -25.46 -15.65 7.36
CA LEU A 108 -25.14 -15.48 5.95
C LEU A 108 -24.35 -16.69 5.45
N GLN A 109 -24.88 -17.37 4.43
CA GLN A 109 -24.11 -18.36 3.69
C GLN A 109 -23.08 -17.61 2.85
N ALA A 110 -21.82 -17.72 3.21
CA ALA A 110 -20.76 -17.02 2.51
C ALA A 110 -20.40 -17.75 1.20
N SER A 111 -20.32 -17.00 0.10
CA SER A 111 -19.78 -17.53 -1.15
C SER A 111 -18.27 -17.69 -1.00
N MET A 112 -17.80 -18.94 -1.00
CA MET A 112 -16.38 -19.29 -0.91
C MET A 112 -15.83 -19.56 -2.31
N LEU A 113 -15.08 -18.60 -2.85
CA LEU A 113 -14.29 -18.79 -4.07
C LEU A 113 -12.81 -18.82 -3.72
N LEU A 114 -12.04 -19.67 -4.38
CA LEU A 114 -10.60 -19.78 -4.21
C LEU A 114 -9.88 -18.56 -4.80
N ASP A 115 -8.96 -17.99 -4.03
CA ASP A 115 -8.00 -17.02 -4.55
C ASP A 115 -6.82 -17.75 -5.21
N ILE A 116 -6.81 -17.72 -6.54
CA ILE A 116 -5.77 -18.33 -7.38
C ILE A 116 -4.39 -17.67 -7.17
N ASN A 117 -4.34 -16.42 -6.69
CA ASN A 117 -3.08 -15.75 -6.39
C ASN A 117 -2.43 -16.31 -5.13
N SER A 118 -3.21 -16.66 -4.10
CA SER A 118 -2.72 -17.36 -2.92
C SER A 118 -2.35 -18.83 -3.17
N ALA A 119 -3.04 -19.51 -4.08
CA ALA A 119 -2.94 -20.95 -4.26
C ALA A 119 -1.54 -21.42 -4.74
N ALA A 120 -0.95 -22.37 -4.02
CA ALA A 120 0.34 -22.92 -4.39
C ALA A 120 0.35 -23.67 -5.73
N ASN A 121 1.54 -23.81 -6.31
CA ASN A 121 1.71 -24.47 -7.61
C ASN A 121 1.43 -25.98 -7.61
N GLY A 122 1.30 -26.61 -6.44
CA GLY A 122 0.82 -27.98 -6.30
C GLY A 122 -0.68 -28.11 -6.02
N VAL A 123 -1.43 -27.01 -6.05
CA VAL A 123 -2.89 -26.99 -5.81
C VAL A 123 -3.60 -26.67 -7.12
N ALA A 124 -4.27 -27.66 -7.71
CA ALA A 124 -5.16 -27.44 -8.83
C ALA A 124 -6.47 -26.82 -8.33
N ALA A 125 -7.02 -25.90 -9.12
CA ALA A 125 -8.32 -25.29 -8.85
C ALA A 125 -9.24 -25.53 -10.04
N SER A 126 -10.52 -25.79 -9.78
CA SER A 126 -11.54 -25.86 -10.83
C SER A 126 -11.73 -24.50 -11.51
N TRP A 127 -12.31 -24.52 -12.72
CA TRP A 127 -12.63 -23.32 -13.49
C TRP A 127 -13.52 -22.34 -12.70
N ASP A 128 -14.51 -22.86 -11.99
CA ASP A 128 -15.45 -22.07 -11.18
C ASP A 128 -14.87 -21.60 -9.83
N LYS A 129 -13.60 -21.97 -9.53
CA LYS A 129 -12.87 -21.66 -8.31
C LYS A 129 -13.54 -22.16 -7.03
N LYS A 130 -14.39 -23.19 -7.09
CA LYS A 130 -15.04 -23.79 -5.92
C LYS A 130 -14.39 -25.07 -5.42
N THR A 131 -13.51 -25.67 -6.22
CA THR A 131 -12.84 -26.92 -5.88
C THR A 131 -11.33 -26.75 -5.91
N ALA A 132 -10.67 -27.19 -4.84
CA ALA A 132 -9.21 -27.31 -4.76
C ALA A 132 -8.84 -28.78 -4.64
N SER A 133 -7.80 -29.20 -5.35
CA SER A 133 -7.27 -30.56 -5.25
C SER A 133 -5.75 -30.57 -5.30
N TYR A 134 -5.16 -31.59 -4.67
CA TYR A 134 -3.73 -31.85 -4.79
C TYR A 134 -3.38 -32.20 -6.24
N SER A 135 -2.27 -31.64 -6.73
CA SER A 135 -1.75 -31.90 -8.06
C SER A 135 -0.24 -32.13 -8.01
N LEU A 136 0.19 -33.27 -8.55
CA LEU A 136 1.60 -33.54 -8.82
C LEU A 136 2.16 -32.61 -9.91
N ARG A 137 1.29 -32.13 -10.81
CA ARG A 137 1.69 -31.23 -11.89
C ARG A 137 1.79 -29.80 -11.38
N ASN A 138 2.95 -29.19 -11.61
CA ASN A 138 3.14 -27.78 -11.36
C ASN A 138 2.15 -26.95 -12.20
N GLN A 139 1.33 -26.13 -11.54
CA GLN A 139 0.32 -25.29 -12.18
C GLN A 139 0.89 -24.08 -12.93
N GLY A 140 2.22 -23.88 -12.92
CA GLY A 140 2.90 -22.87 -13.73
C GLY A 140 2.58 -21.41 -13.36
N ARG A 141 2.04 -21.17 -12.16
CA ARG A 141 1.61 -19.82 -11.76
C ARG A 141 2.81 -18.95 -11.40
N PRO A 142 2.75 -17.63 -11.69
CA PRO A 142 3.84 -16.71 -11.40
C PRO A 142 4.09 -16.59 -9.90
N LYS A 143 5.35 -16.38 -9.50
CA LYS A 143 5.72 -16.15 -8.11
C LYS A 143 5.21 -14.77 -7.67
N THR A 144 4.37 -14.73 -6.64
CA THR A 144 3.87 -13.51 -6.01
C THR A 144 4.10 -13.55 -4.50
N PRO A 145 4.13 -12.39 -3.80
CA PRO A 145 4.25 -12.37 -2.34
C PRO A 145 3.11 -13.10 -1.61
N THR A 146 1.90 -13.09 -2.19
CA THR A 146 0.69 -13.70 -1.62
C THR A 146 0.61 -15.21 -1.81
N ARG A 147 1.40 -15.79 -2.72
CA ARG A 147 1.33 -17.21 -3.07
C ARG A 147 2.01 -18.11 -2.05
N PHE A 148 1.32 -19.13 -1.60
CA PHE A 148 1.91 -20.18 -0.77
C PHE A 148 2.95 -21.00 -1.52
N LYS A 149 4.03 -21.35 -0.81
CA LYS A 149 5.02 -22.34 -1.30
C LYS A 149 4.52 -23.79 -1.13
N LEU A 150 3.77 -24.05 -0.05
CA LEU A 150 3.25 -25.36 0.33
C LEU A 150 1.81 -25.54 -0.18
N TYR A 151 1.31 -26.78 -0.24
CA TYR A 151 0.01 -27.17 -0.79
C TYR A 151 -1.20 -26.57 -0.05
N GLN A 152 -1.40 -25.26 -0.19
CA GLN A 152 -2.37 -24.43 0.52
C GLN A 152 -2.95 -23.38 -0.43
N ALA A 153 -4.15 -22.90 -0.11
CA ALA A 153 -4.84 -21.80 -0.77
C ALA A 153 -5.77 -21.10 0.23
N LEU A 154 -6.06 -19.82 0.00
CA LEU A 154 -7.11 -19.08 0.69
C LEU A 154 -8.31 -18.89 -0.23
N SER A 155 -9.44 -18.53 0.37
CA SER A 155 -10.55 -17.89 -0.34
C SER A 155 -10.22 -16.45 -0.72
N SER A 156 -10.92 -15.92 -1.70
CA SER A 156 -10.97 -14.47 -1.96
C SER A 156 -11.84 -13.72 -0.95
N SER A 157 -12.66 -14.45 -0.19
CA SER A 157 -13.57 -13.91 0.81
C SER A 157 -12.83 -13.70 2.14
N SER A 158 -13.13 -12.59 2.79
CA SER A 158 -12.65 -12.19 4.11
C SER A 158 -13.82 -11.76 5.00
N PHE A 159 -13.61 -11.82 6.31
CA PHE A 159 -14.62 -11.48 7.30
C PHE A 159 -14.02 -10.63 8.41
N SER A 160 -14.71 -9.56 8.78
CA SER A 160 -14.29 -8.59 9.81
C SER A 160 -15.36 -8.32 10.86
N LEU A 161 -16.58 -8.81 10.63
CA LEU A 161 -17.75 -8.67 11.50
C LEU A 161 -18.81 -9.70 11.11
N GLY A 162 -19.72 -10.00 12.02
CA GLY A 162 -20.90 -10.81 11.84
C GLY A 162 -20.68 -12.32 12.00
N ARG A 163 -21.78 -13.03 11.75
CA ARG A 163 -21.85 -14.50 11.76
C ARG A 163 -21.92 -15.04 10.34
N HIS A 164 -20.91 -15.81 9.98
CA HIS A 164 -20.76 -16.41 8.66
C HIS A 164 -20.71 -17.92 8.77
N TYR A 165 -21.23 -18.60 7.76
CA TYR A 165 -21.00 -20.03 7.61
C TYR A 165 -20.82 -20.40 6.14
N TRP A 166 -20.07 -21.47 5.93
CA TRP A 166 -19.92 -22.10 4.62
C TRP A 166 -19.71 -23.60 4.79
N ASP A 167 -20.11 -24.34 3.77
CA ASP A 167 -20.02 -25.79 3.74
C ASP A 167 -18.92 -26.19 2.76
N VAL A 168 -18.09 -27.14 3.16
CA VAL A 168 -17.02 -27.70 2.34
C VAL A 168 -17.27 -29.20 2.24
N GLU A 169 -17.30 -29.70 1.00
CA GLU A 169 -17.27 -31.13 0.74
C GLU A 169 -15.82 -31.59 0.72
N VAL A 170 -15.48 -32.57 1.57
CA VAL A 170 -14.12 -33.08 1.74
C VAL A 170 -13.98 -34.50 1.21
N SER A 171 -12.77 -34.84 0.79
CA SER A 171 -12.44 -36.21 0.40
C SER A 171 -12.45 -37.14 1.61
N GLU A 172 -13.00 -38.34 1.43
CA GLU A 172 -12.94 -39.43 2.41
C GLU A 172 -11.54 -40.06 2.53
N SER A 173 -10.59 -39.67 1.67
CA SER A 173 -9.22 -40.16 1.61
C SER A 173 -8.19 -39.03 1.50
N GLY A 174 -6.94 -39.32 1.85
CA GLY A 174 -5.81 -38.40 1.75
C GLY A 174 -5.75 -37.27 2.78
N TYR A 175 -4.73 -36.43 2.67
CA TYR A 175 -4.44 -35.37 3.62
C TYR A 175 -5.14 -34.06 3.21
N TRP A 176 -5.88 -33.45 4.13
CA TRP A 176 -6.46 -32.13 3.89
C TRP A 176 -6.60 -31.33 5.18
N ARG A 177 -6.65 -30.01 5.03
CA ARG A 177 -6.99 -29.08 6.10
C ARG A 177 -7.99 -28.05 5.60
N LEU A 178 -8.93 -27.67 6.45
CA LEU A 178 -9.89 -26.60 6.22
C LEU A 178 -10.07 -25.78 7.49
N GLY A 179 -10.31 -24.49 7.35
CA GLY A 179 -10.40 -23.59 8.49
C GLY A 179 -10.33 -22.13 8.07
N VAL A 180 -9.86 -21.29 8.99
CA VAL A 180 -9.68 -19.86 8.77
C VAL A 180 -8.25 -19.46 9.09
N ALA A 181 -7.79 -18.41 8.41
CA ALA A 181 -6.50 -17.81 8.66
C ALA A 181 -6.61 -16.30 8.49
N TYR A 182 -5.78 -15.57 9.24
CA TYR A 182 -5.62 -14.16 9.02
C TYR A 182 -4.91 -13.87 7.69
N PRO A 183 -5.19 -12.71 7.04
CA PRO A 183 -4.50 -12.30 5.83
C PRO A 183 -2.98 -12.21 6.01
N SER A 184 -2.51 -11.86 7.21
CA SER A 184 -1.09 -11.71 7.55
C SER A 184 -0.33 -13.04 7.71
N ILE A 185 -0.97 -14.20 7.53
CA ILE A 185 -0.28 -15.49 7.60
C ILE A 185 0.89 -15.55 6.63
N ASP A 186 2.02 -16.10 7.11
CA ASP A 186 3.20 -16.30 6.29
C ASP A 186 2.87 -17.17 5.07
N ARG A 187 3.52 -16.90 3.94
CA ARG A 187 3.31 -17.63 2.69
C ARG A 187 4.38 -18.68 2.39
N LYS A 188 5.42 -18.75 3.23
CA LYS A 188 6.60 -19.61 3.05
C LYS A 188 7.15 -20.07 4.40
N GLY A 189 7.88 -21.19 4.38
CA GLY A 189 8.51 -21.76 5.57
C GLY A 189 7.53 -22.56 6.43
N ASP A 190 8.03 -23.15 7.51
CA ASP A 190 7.24 -24.08 8.32
C ASP A 190 6.12 -23.37 9.08
N HIS A 191 6.33 -22.12 9.48
CA HIS A 191 5.32 -21.28 10.12
C HIS A 191 4.14 -20.90 9.20
N SER A 192 4.24 -21.14 7.88
CA SER A 192 3.13 -20.92 6.94
C SER A 192 2.12 -22.06 6.88
N TRP A 193 2.36 -23.20 7.55
CA TRP A 193 1.40 -24.31 7.60
C TRP A 193 0.18 -23.92 8.44
N PHE A 194 -1.02 -24.10 7.90
CA PHE A 194 -2.26 -23.88 8.65
C PHE A 194 -2.29 -24.71 9.94
N GLY A 195 -2.60 -24.06 11.05
CA GLY A 195 -2.62 -24.60 12.40
C GLY A 195 -1.28 -24.49 13.14
N TYR A 196 -0.15 -24.40 12.43
CA TYR A 196 1.20 -24.36 13.02
C TYR A 196 1.71 -22.93 13.24
N ASN A 197 0.79 -22.01 13.52
CA ASN A 197 1.02 -20.61 13.86
C ASN A 197 -0.19 -20.06 14.62
N GLU A 198 -0.04 -18.89 15.21
CA GLU A 198 -1.12 -18.18 15.93
C GLU A 198 -2.15 -17.52 14.99
N LYS A 199 -1.92 -17.53 13.68
CA LYS A 199 -2.71 -16.82 12.67
C LYS A 199 -3.73 -17.71 11.96
N SER A 200 -3.85 -18.98 12.36
CA SER A 200 -4.75 -19.92 11.70
C SER A 200 -5.30 -20.98 12.64
N TRP A 201 -6.52 -21.42 12.32
CA TRP A 201 -7.27 -22.44 13.03
C TRP A 201 -7.83 -23.41 12.00
N CYS A 202 -7.55 -24.70 12.13
CA CYS A 202 -7.99 -25.67 11.14
C CYS A 202 -8.45 -26.99 11.74
N LEU A 203 -9.37 -27.63 11.02
CA LEU A 203 -9.64 -29.05 11.09
C LEU A 203 -8.78 -29.75 10.03
N CYS A 204 -8.05 -30.78 10.46
CA CYS A 204 -7.12 -31.55 9.67
C CYS A 204 -7.54 -33.02 9.64
N ARG A 205 -7.42 -33.65 8.46
CA ARG A 205 -7.48 -35.10 8.31
C ARG A 205 -6.10 -35.61 7.92
N GLU A 206 -5.58 -36.53 8.71
CA GLU A 206 -4.36 -37.26 8.45
C GLU A 206 -4.69 -38.75 8.46
N ASP A 207 -4.85 -39.32 7.26
CA ASP A 207 -5.39 -40.68 7.09
C ASP A 207 -6.71 -40.89 7.85
N THR A 208 -6.72 -41.73 8.89
CA THR A 208 -7.94 -41.99 9.67
C THR A 208 -8.13 -41.04 10.84
N ILE A 209 -7.15 -40.17 11.11
CA ILE A 209 -7.09 -39.29 12.28
C ILE A 209 -7.62 -37.91 11.90
N TYR A 210 -8.51 -37.38 12.74
CA TYR A 210 -9.02 -36.03 12.62
C TYR A 210 -8.54 -35.21 13.80
N THR A 211 -7.84 -34.12 13.53
CA THR A 211 -7.29 -33.22 14.54
C THR A 211 -7.76 -31.81 14.28
N VAL A 212 -7.96 -31.06 15.36
CA VAL A 212 -8.06 -29.61 15.31
C VAL A 212 -6.73 -29.02 15.74
N ILE A 213 -6.25 -28.03 15.00
CA ILE A 213 -4.91 -27.48 15.16
C ILE A 213 -4.98 -25.96 15.20
N HIS A 214 -4.35 -25.38 16.22
CA HIS A 214 -4.09 -23.94 16.33
C HIS A 214 -2.83 -23.69 17.14
N ASN A 215 -1.99 -22.75 16.72
CA ASN A 215 -0.74 -22.40 17.37
C ASN A 215 0.14 -23.61 17.73
N SER A 216 0.25 -24.56 16.79
CA SER A 216 1.00 -25.81 16.94
C SER A 216 0.47 -26.74 18.04
N GLN A 217 -0.71 -26.46 18.60
CA GLN A 217 -1.40 -27.34 19.53
C GLN A 217 -2.39 -28.20 18.76
N LEU A 218 -2.23 -29.52 18.88
CA LEU A 218 -3.06 -30.51 18.20
C LEU A 218 -3.99 -31.17 19.22
N THR A 219 -5.27 -31.26 18.89
CA THR A 219 -6.25 -32.01 19.67
C THR A 219 -6.99 -32.98 18.75
N ASN A 220 -6.98 -34.27 19.10
CA ASN A 220 -7.74 -35.29 18.37
C ASN A 220 -9.25 -35.05 18.57
N LEU A 221 -10.03 -35.18 17.49
CA LEU A 221 -11.48 -35.23 17.62
C LEU A 221 -11.89 -36.51 18.37
N PRO A 222 -12.89 -36.45 19.26
CA PRO A 222 -13.36 -37.62 20.00
C PRO A 222 -14.01 -38.66 19.09
N HIS A 223 -14.55 -38.23 17.95
CA HIS A 223 -15.22 -39.07 16.98
C HIS A 223 -14.79 -38.70 15.56
N LYS A 224 -14.65 -39.71 14.72
CA LYS A 224 -14.37 -39.55 13.29
C LYS A 224 -15.64 -39.09 12.54
N PRO A 225 -15.58 -38.02 11.74
CA PRO A 225 -16.66 -37.67 10.81
C PRO A 225 -16.92 -38.82 9.82
N THR A 226 -18.20 -39.12 9.57
CA THR A 226 -18.66 -40.18 8.66
C THR A 226 -19.36 -39.63 7.42
N PHE A 227 -19.61 -38.32 7.37
CA PHE A 227 -20.23 -37.62 6.26
C PHE A 227 -19.27 -36.57 5.69
N PRO A 228 -19.15 -36.46 4.35
CA PRO A 228 -18.11 -35.63 3.71
C PRO A 228 -18.39 -34.13 3.74
N ARG A 229 -19.56 -33.68 4.18
CA ARG A 229 -19.88 -32.25 4.23
C ARG A 229 -19.62 -31.67 5.61
N ILE A 230 -18.65 -30.77 5.71
CA ILE A 230 -18.29 -30.05 6.93
C ILE A 230 -18.72 -28.59 6.80
N ARG A 231 -19.49 -28.11 7.77
CA ARG A 231 -19.80 -26.69 7.93
C ARG A 231 -18.78 -26.04 8.85
N ILE A 232 -18.23 -24.92 8.38
CA ILE A 232 -17.47 -24.00 9.20
C ILE A 232 -18.38 -22.83 9.55
N SER A 233 -18.45 -22.47 10.82
CA SER A 233 -19.21 -21.33 11.32
C SER A 233 -18.28 -20.40 12.09
N LEU A 234 -18.18 -19.16 11.62
CA LEU A 234 -17.42 -18.08 12.25
C LEU A 234 -18.41 -17.08 12.86
N ASP A 235 -18.32 -16.90 14.17
CA ASP A 235 -18.96 -15.81 14.91
C ASP A 235 -17.85 -14.86 15.34
N TYR A 236 -17.67 -13.78 14.58
CA TYR A 236 -16.53 -12.89 14.74
C TYR A 236 -16.63 -12.14 16.07
N GLU A 237 -17.81 -11.58 16.40
CA GLU A 237 -18.03 -10.83 17.64
C GLU A 237 -18.00 -11.71 18.88
N ALA A 238 -18.54 -12.93 18.82
CA ALA A 238 -18.48 -13.85 19.95
C ALA A 238 -17.11 -14.54 20.08
N GLY A 239 -16.20 -14.35 19.12
CA GLY A 239 -14.89 -14.98 19.14
C GLY A 239 -14.95 -16.50 19.02
N ARG A 240 -15.87 -17.04 18.20
CA ARG A 240 -16.07 -18.49 18.07
C ARG A 240 -15.91 -18.96 16.63
N LEU A 241 -15.06 -19.96 16.44
CA LEU A 241 -14.97 -20.71 15.19
C LEU A 241 -15.38 -22.16 15.47
N SER A 242 -16.46 -22.62 14.83
CA SER A 242 -17.02 -23.94 15.07
C SER A 242 -17.06 -24.78 13.79
N PHE A 243 -16.81 -26.08 13.95
CA PHE A 243 -16.89 -27.09 12.89
C PHE A 243 -18.04 -28.03 13.19
N PHE A 244 -18.87 -28.29 12.18
CA PHE A 244 -19.99 -29.22 12.26
C PHE A 244 -19.93 -30.18 11.09
N GLU A 245 -20.27 -31.43 11.34
CA GLU A 245 -20.57 -32.39 10.30
C GLU A 245 -22.04 -32.29 9.94
N MET A 246 -22.31 -32.10 8.65
CA MET A 246 -23.66 -31.91 8.12
C MET A 246 -24.34 -33.25 7.80
N SER A 247 -24.23 -34.21 8.71
CA SER A 247 -25.00 -35.46 8.73
C SER A 247 -26.41 -35.22 9.25
N GLU A 248 -27.25 -36.27 9.25
CA GLU A 248 -28.52 -36.26 9.98
C GLU A 248 -28.46 -37.26 11.14
N PRO A 249 -28.46 -36.79 12.40
CA PRO A 249 -28.48 -35.39 12.85
C PRO A 249 -27.15 -34.66 12.60
N ILE A 250 -27.19 -33.32 12.56
CA ILE A 250 -25.97 -32.49 12.49
C ILE A 250 -25.14 -32.73 13.75
N ARG A 251 -23.85 -33.05 13.58
CA ARG A 251 -22.93 -33.28 14.70
C ARG A 251 -21.97 -32.12 14.86
N HIS A 252 -21.83 -31.61 16.07
CA HIS A 252 -20.75 -30.68 16.42
C HIS A 252 -19.43 -31.45 16.51
N LEU A 253 -18.37 -30.91 15.89
CA LEU A 253 -17.04 -31.52 15.92
C LEU A 253 -16.13 -30.79 16.90
N HIS A 254 -16.04 -29.47 16.79
CA HIS A 254 -15.18 -28.66 17.65
C HIS A 254 -15.54 -27.18 17.62
N THR A 255 -15.17 -26.44 18.66
CA THR A 255 -15.22 -24.98 18.69
C THR A 255 -13.91 -24.44 19.26
N PHE A 256 -13.24 -23.58 18.49
CA PHE A 256 -12.22 -22.70 19.03
C PHE A 256 -12.86 -21.43 19.59
N THR A 257 -12.28 -20.92 20.67
CA THR A 257 -12.57 -19.61 21.22
C THR A 257 -11.31 -18.75 21.10
N ALA A 258 -11.45 -17.59 20.48
CA ALA A 258 -10.35 -16.66 20.23
C ALA A 258 -10.86 -15.23 20.14
N THR A 259 -10.01 -14.25 20.45
CA THR A 259 -10.29 -12.84 20.14
C THR A 259 -9.73 -12.56 18.75
N PHE A 260 -10.61 -12.36 17.76
CA PHE A 260 -10.17 -12.10 16.39
C PHE A 260 -9.68 -10.65 16.22
N THR A 261 -8.48 -10.46 15.65
CA THR A 261 -7.76 -9.18 15.68
C THR A 261 -7.49 -8.56 14.30
N GLU A 262 -7.64 -9.30 13.21
CA GLU A 262 -7.40 -8.80 11.86
C GLU A 262 -8.68 -8.80 11.02
N SER A 263 -9.01 -7.66 10.41
CA SER A 263 -10.00 -7.57 9.33
C SER A 263 -9.33 -7.86 7.99
N GLY A 264 -10.01 -8.60 7.10
CA GLY A 264 -9.49 -8.86 5.76
C GLY A 264 -9.87 -7.80 4.74
N ASP A 265 -9.60 -6.54 5.06
CA ASP A 265 -9.74 -5.45 4.10
C ASP A 265 -8.49 -5.47 3.21
N ASN A 266 -8.63 -6.02 2.00
CA ASN A 266 -7.56 -5.95 1.00
C ASN A 266 -7.52 -4.52 0.41
N TYR A 267 -6.35 -3.88 0.51
CA TYR A 267 -5.99 -2.69 -0.27
C TYR A 267 -6.01 -2.96 -1.78
#